data_AF-A8PAG3-F1
#
_entry.id   AF-A8PAG3-F1
#
_cell.length_a   1.000
_cell.length_b   1.000
_cell.length_c   1.000
_cell.angle_alpha   90.00
_cell.angle_beta   90.00
_cell.angle_gamma   90.00
#
_symmetry.space_group_name_H-M   'P 1'
#
loop_
_entity.id
_entity.type
_entity.pdbx_description
1 polymer ?
#
loop_
_entity_poly.entity_id
_entity_poly.type
_entity_poly.pdbx_seq_one_letter_code
_entity_poly.pdbx_strand_id
1 'polypeptide(L)'
;MLFWSVCAAVLLNAAGAISIRSPLPSMCPTPDSYTNPEHPRIHLSYGSYEGVMEGNTHRFYGMHYAAPPVGPLRFSPPKPPIPFPGLKDASRFGAACPQQSVLPGFPPNGKDTFTNQSEDCLFVNVIKPAYIPSKQKLPVLVWIYGGGFMLGDTSSYDGTPIVERSMTLGTPVIYVSINYRMSAYGFLPGKEAKEAGIGNIGILDQVAGLEWVQKHIYRFGGDSNKVILWGESAGASSVGLHLVRNDGDTKGLFHGAFMQSGSPVPFGDIERGQPQFDKLVEDTGCSDAADKIDCLRSVPHDQLQSVITKAPNLLGYHSLKLPFGPTIDGKVLVRNPQVSLIKGLYAKVPIVSGACDDEATIFSFGSQNVTTDAEFKEFLRGYLPVTQDKIDMIAALYPEDPTAGSPFGTGSANALTPQFKRIAAFHGDWRFHAARRFFVSRVSKTQPTWSFLWKRGKALPYVGAAHTYEIPEFFASGNNPDYIGTDALISFANILNPSTSNTHSLLSKYNWEQYGVSSTDPPVLTFVDPGSAITTTYDTYRADGIAYLAELNFQLATGLSLNLASQPT
;
A
#
# COMPACT_ATOMS: atom_id res chain seq x y z
N MET A 1 -15.00 59.64 -13.76
CA MET A 1 -14.66 59.80 -15.19
C MET A 1 -15.18 58.53 -15.88
N LEU A 2 -16.25 58.49 -16.69
CA LEU A 2 -16.89 59.51 -17.56
C LEU A 2 -15.88 60.15 -18.53
N PHE A 3 -16.08 60.30 -19.86
CA PHE A 3 -17.12 59.91 -20.86
C PHE A 3 -16.45 59.95 -22.27
N TRP A 4 -17.04 59.56 -23.43
CA TRP A 4 -18.38 59.09 -23.81
C TRP A 4 -18.23 57.88 -24.78
N SER A 5 -19.02 57.49 -25.81
CA SER A 5 -20.20 57.97 -26.58
C SER A 5 -21.12 56.75 -26.87
N VAL A 6 -22.40 56.78 -27.30
CA VAL A 6 -23.32 57.71 -27.99
C VAL A 6 -23.33 57.64 -29.53
N CYS A 7 -24.40 57.03 -30.07
CA CYS A 7 -25.06 57.38 -31.34
C CYS A 7 -26.53 56.90 -31.34
N ALA A 8 -27.44 57.71 -31.90
CA ALA A 8 -28.83 57.38 -32.27
C ALA A 8 -29.00 57.76 -33.78
N ALA A 9 -30.11 57.62 -34.51
CA ALA A 9 -31.49 57.17 -34.29
C ALA A 9 -31.97 56.46 -35.60
N VAL A 10 -33.23 56.27 -36.04
CA VAL A 10 -34.60 56.68 -35.62
C VAL A 10 -35.63 55.64 -36.16
N LEU A 11 -36.94 55.92 -36.08
CA LEU A 11 -38.05 55.06 -36.55
C LEU A 11 -38.65 55.53 -37.91
N LEU A 12 -39.25 54.59 -38.65
CA LEU A 12 -40.39 54.87 -39.56
C LEU A 12 -41.21 53.59 -39.84
N ASN A 13 -42.49 53.74 -40.18
CA ASN A 13 -43.50 52.67 -40.20
C ASN A 13 -43.72 52.02 -41.59
N ALA A 14 -44.05 50.72 -41.60
CA ALA A 14 -45.04 50.13 -42.52
C ALA A 14 -45.56 48.78 -41.96
N ALA A 15 -46.77 48.37 -42.34
CA ALA A 15 -47.42 47.16 -41.82
C ALA A 15 -47.16 45.91 -42.68
N GLY A 16 -47.16 44.73 -42.05
CA GLY A 16 -47.09 43.43 -42.74
C GLY A 16 -46.81 42.29 -41.76
N ALA A 17 -47.84 41.53 -41.37
CA ALA A 17 -47.69 40.43 -40.42
C ALA A 17 -47.49 39.08 -41.14
N ILE A 18 -46.57 38.24 -40.64
CA ILE A 18 -46.68 36.78 -40.42
C ILE A 18 -45.29 36.18 -40.10
N SER A 19 -45.28 35.12 -39.27
CA SER A 19 -44.11 34.26 -38.96
C SER A 19 -42.98 34.89 -38.13
N ILE A 20 -43.17 34.93 -36.81
CA ILE A 20 -42.06 35.11 -35.86
C ILE A 20 -41.27 33.81 -35.78
N ARG A 21 -40.17 33.70 -36.53
CA ARG A 21 -39.07 32.81 -36.14
C ARG A 21 -38.37 33.43 -34.95
N SER A 22 -38.48 32.81 -33.78
CA SER A 22 -37.65 33.17 -32.62
C SER A 22 -36.16 33.07 -32.98
N PRO A 23 -35.33 34.10 -32.74
CA PRO A 23 -33.89 33.94 -32.78
C PRO A 23 -33.49 32.83 -31.81
N LEU A 24 -32.58 31.94 -32.23
CA LEU A 24 -31.91 31.05 -31.29
C LEU A 24 -31.21 31.91 -30.23
N PRO A 25 -31.40 31.65 -28.92
CA PRO A 25 -30.63 32.36 -27.91
C PRO A 25 -29.15 32.05 -28.14
N SER A 26 -28.33 33.10 -28.17
CA SER A 26 -26.87 32.94 -28.28
C SER A 26 -26.37 32.15 -27.08
N MET A 27 -26.04 30.88 -27.29
CA MET A 27 -25.42 30.06 -26.26
C MET A 27 -24.01 30.59 -26.04
N CYS A 28 -23.77 31.24 -24.91
CA CYS A 28 -22.41 31.47 -24.44
C CYS A 28 -21.67 30.12 -24.43
N PRO A 29 -20.45 30.05 -25.00
CA PRO A 29 -19.65 28.83 -24.91
C PRO A 29 -19.48 28.39 -23.45
N THR A 30 -19.71 27.11 -23.18
CA THR A 30 -19.32 26.50 -21.91
C THR A 30 -17.80 26.59 -21.74
N PRO A 31 -17.26 26.81 -20.52
CA PRO A 31 -15.82 27.05 -20.32
C PRO A 31 -14.85 25.93 -20.76
N ASP A 32 -15.35 24.76 -21.15
CA ASP A 32 -14.56 23.58 -21.53
C ASP A 32 -13.86 23.70 -22.90
N SER A 33 -14.01 24.81 -23.63
CA SER A 33 -13.23 25.11 -24.84
C SER A 33 -11.97 25.93 -24.51
N TYR A 34 -10.81 25.48 -25.00
CA TYR A 34 -9.47 26.08 -24.81
C TYR A 34 -8.77 25.81 -23.47
N THR A 35 -8.82 24.58 -22.95
CA THR A 35 -7.69 24.07 -22.13
C THR A 35 -6.49 23.81 -23.04
N ASN A 36 -5.30 24.35 -22.73
CA ASN A 36 -4.07 23.88 -23.39
C ASN A 36 -3.86 22.41 -23.00
N PRO A 37 -3.72 21.46 -23.96
CA PRO A 37 -3.43 20.06 -23.63
C PRO A 37 -2.14 19.90 -22.80
N GLU A 38 -1.15 20.77 -22.95
CA GLU A 38 0.10 20.74 -22.16
C GLU A 38 -0.12 21.03 -20.66
N HIS A 39 -1.16 21.81 -20.35
CA HIS A 39 -1.54 22.26 -19.01
C HIS A 39 -3.01 21.90 -18.72
N PRO A 40 -3.31 20.59 -18.58
CA PRO A 40 -4.68 20.11 -18.39
C PRO A 40 -5.23 20.58 -17.04
N ARG A 41 -6.45 21.11 -17.01
CA ARG A 41 -7.10 21.62 -15.80
C ARG A 41 -8.15 20.66 -15.25
N ILE A 42 -8.27 20.60 -13.92
CA ILE A 42 -9.28 19.82 -13.23
C ILE A 42 -9.97 20.64 -12.14
N HIS A 43 -11.30 20.65 -12.14
CA HIS A 43 -12.12 21.36 -11.15
C HIS A 43 -12.69 20.36 -10.13
N LEU A 44 -12.30 20.47 -8.87
CA LEU A 44 -12.79 19.65 -7.76
C LEU A 44 -13.82 20.43 -6.92
N SER A 45 -14.46 19.81 -5.94
CA SER A 45 -15.52 20.47 -5.15
C SER A 45 -14.99 21.50 -4.13
N TYR A 46 -13.70 21.81 -4.16
CA TYR A 46 -12.99 22.62 -3.16
C TYR A 46 -11.87 23.48 -3.78
N GLY A 47 -11.73 23.50 -5.10
CA GLY A 47 -10.70 24.27 -5.80
C GLY A 47 -10.39 23.68 -7.19
N SER A 48 -9.50 24.35 -7.92
CA SER A 48 -9.04 23.90 -9.25
C SER A 48 -7.54 23.61 -9.24
N TYR A 49 -7.11 22.62 -10.02
CA TYR A 49 -5.71 22.27 -10.19
C TYR A 49 -5.31 22.26 -11.67
N GLU A 50 -4.07 22.65 -11.97
CA GLU A 50 -3.45 22.59 -13.29
C GLU A 50 -2.34 21.53 -13.28
N GLY A 51 -2.55 20.44 -14.02
CA GLY A 51 -1.58 19.37 -14.17
C GLY A 51 -0.58 19.64 -15.30
N VAL A 52 0.09 18.58 -15.73
CA VAL A 52 1.06 18.61 -16.84
C VAL A 52 0.80 17.45 -17.80
N MET A 53 1.01 17.66 -19.10
CA MET A 53 1.11 16.57 -20.08
C MET A 53 2.55 16.11 -20.23
N GLU A 54 2.77 14.79 -20.21
CA GLU A 54 4.08 14.19 -20.46
C GLU A 54 3.89 12.86 -21.20
N GLY A 55 4.61 12.68 -22.32
CA GLY A 55 4.37 11.57 -23.23
C GLY A 55 2.91 11.55 -23.70
N ASN A 56 2.25 10.40 -23.54
CA ASN A 56 0.82 10.25 -23.84
C ASN A 56 -0.07 10.36 -22.58
N THR A 57 0.43 10.96 -21.49
CA THR A 57 -0.27 11.03 -20.19
C THR A 57 -0.58 12.46 -19.75
N HIS A 58 -1.72 12.66 -19.09
CA HIS A 58 -1.96 13.81 -18.23
C HIS A 58 -1.71 13.40 -16.78
N ARG A 59 -0.95 14.22 -16.06
CA ARG A 59 -0.49 13.99 -14.69
C ARG A 59 -0.96 15.12 -13.78
N PHE A 60 -1.52 14.75 -12.64
CA PHE A 60 -1.95 15.66 -11.58
C PHE A 60 -1.38 15.17 -10.27
N TYR A 61 -0.40 15.88 -9.73
CA TYR A 61 0.36 15.52 -8.55
C TYR A 61 0.09 16.48 -7.39
N GLY A 62 0.35 16.06 -6.16
CA GLY A 62 0.33 16.97 -5.00
C GLY A 62 -1.03 17.59 -4.66
N MET A 63 -2.15 16.96 -5.05
CA MET A 63 -3.49 17.47 -4.72
C MET A 63 -3.87 17.06 -3.29
N HIS A 64 -4.24 18.01 -2.42
CA HIS A 64 -4.73 17.71 -1.07
C HIS A 64 -6.02 16.86 -1.13
N TYR A 65 -6.02 15.62 -0.62
CA TYR A 65 -7.25 14.83 -0.42
C TYR A 65 -7.87 15.02 0.97
N ALA A 66 -7.09 15.56 1.91
CA ALA A 66 -7.53 15.96 3.24
C ALA A 66 -6.91 17.33 3.62
N ALA A 67 -7.37 17.94 4.72
CA ALA A 67 -6.73 19.11 5.30
C ALA A 67 -5.34 18.77 5.87
N PRO A 68 -4.37 19.71 5.84
CA PRO A 68 -3.06 19.53 6.45
C PRO A 68 -3.14 19.08 7.93
N PRO A 69 -2.60 17.91 8.32
CA PRO A 69 -2.73 17.36 9.67
C PRO A 69 -1.73 17.97 10.67
N VAL A 70 -1.58 19.30 10.65
CA VAL A 70 -0.61 20.08 11.42
C VAL A 70 -1.20 20.67 12.71
N GLY A 71 -0.36 20.93 13.72
CA GLY A 71 -0.76 21.58 14.97
C GLY A 71 -1.89 20.82 15.69
N PRO A 72 -3.07 21.42 15.95
CA PRO A 72 -4.22 20.70 16.54
C PRO A 72 -4.72 19.49 15.71
N LEU A 73 -4.39 19.41 14.43
CA LEU A 73 -4.71 18.26 13.58
C LEU A 73 -3.61 17.17 13.62
N ARG A 74 -2.47 17.40 14.28
CA ARG A 74 -1.49 16.34 14.56
C ARG A 74 -2.14 15.27 15.42
N PHE A 75 -1.86 14.01 15.08
CA PHE A 75 -2.49 12.80 15.61
C PHE A 75 -4.03 12.73 15.48
N SER A 76 -4.67 13.68 14.82
CA SER A 76 -6.13 13.67 14.62
C SER A 76 -6.50 12.91 13.33
N PRO A 77 -7.65 12.21 13.28
CA PRO A 77 -8.18 11.65 12.04
C PRO A 77 -8.33 12.74 10.95
N PRO A 78 -8.14 12.39 9.67
CA PRO A 78 -8.14 13.36 8.57
C PRO A 78 -9.46 14.13 8.50
N LYS A 79 -9.38 15.37 8.01
CA LYS A 79 -10.52 16.26 7.78
C LYS A 79 -10.65 16.56 6.29
N PRO A 80 -11.84 16.93 5.78
CA PRO A 80 -12.02 17.27 4.36
C PRO A 80 -11.05 18.37 3.89
N PRO A 81 -10.65 18.39 2.60
CA PRO A 81 -9.80 19.43 2.05
C PRO A 81 -10.30 20.84 2.34
N ILE A 82 -9.38 21.74 2.69
CA ILE A 82 -9.68 23.17 2.88
C ILE A 82 -10.00 23.78 1.51
N PRO A 83 -11.19 24.38 1.30
CA PRO A 83 -11.50 25.02 0.03
C PRO A 83 -10.62 26.24 -0.25
N PHE A 84 -10.19 26.39 -1.51
CA PHE A 84 -9.34 27.51 -1.94
C PHE A 84 -9.87 28.14 -3.25
N PRO A 85 -9.74 29.47 -3.42
CA PRO A 85 -10.10 30.15 -4.66
C PRO A 85 -9.03 29.95 -5.74
N GLY A 86 -9.45 30.04 -7.01
CA GLY A 86 -8.53 30.04 -8.15
C GLY A 86 -8.00 28.66 -8.54
N LEU A 87 -6.70 28.61 -8.85
CA LEU A 87 -6.01 27.50 -9.50
C LEU A 87 -4.68 27.24 -8.77
N LYS A 88 -4.41 25.99 -8.41
CA LYS A 88 -3.12 25.54 -7.86
C LYS A 88 -2.34 24.74 -8.92
N ASP A 89 -1.01 24.80 -8.84
CA ASP A 89 -0.12 23.89 -9.54
C ASP A 89 -0.32 22.45 -9.03
N ALA A 90 -0.34 21.49 -9.96
CA ALA A 90 -0.34 20.05 -9.76
C ALA A 90 0.61 19.35 -10.76
N SER A 91 1.62 20.05 -11.26
CA SER A 91 2.68 19.49 -12.12
C SER A 91 3.77 18.74 -11.36
N ARG A 92 3.76 18.77 -10.02
CA ARG A 92 4.82 18.22 -9.15
C ARG A 92 4.23 17.47 -7.95
N PHE A 93 4.93 16.43 -7.49
CA PHE A 93 4.60 15.75 -6.24
C PHE A 93 4.62 16.72 -5.05
N GLY A 94 3.70 16.48 -4.10
CA GLY A 94 3.70 17.17 -2.81
C GLY A 94 4.85 16.71 -1.91
N ALA A 95 4.80 17.13 -0.65
CA ALA A 95 5.74 16.64 0.35
C ALA A 95 5.40 15.22 0.82
N ALA A 96 6.45 14.42 1.03
CA ALA A 96 6.37 13.16 1.76
C ALA A 96 5.92 13.41 3.21
N CYS A 97 5.18 12.46 3.79
CA CYS A 97 4.95 12.45 5.24
C CYS A 97 6.27 12.26 6.00
N PRO A 98 6.35 12.62 7.29
CA PRO A 98 7.62 12.54 8.03
C PRO A 98 8.14 11.10 8.10
N GLN A 99 9.42 10.92 7.77
CA GLN A 99 10.06 9.62 7.55
C GLN A 99 10.94 9.27 8.76
N GLN A 100 10.81 8.06 9.31
CA GLN A 100 11.73 7.58 10.35
C GLN A 100 12.95 6.93 9.69
N SER A 101 14.16 7.40 9.99
CA SER A 101 15.38 6.87 9.34
C SER A 101 15.69 5.43 9.75
N VAL A 102 15.96 4.59 8.75
CA VAL A 102 16.45 3.21 8.93
C VAL A 102 17.97 3.12 9.12
N LEU A 103 18.73 4.14 8.73
CA LEU A 103 20.18 4.21 8.88
C LEU A 103 20.60 5.58 9.44
N PRO A 104 20.85 5.68 10.76
CA PRO A 104 21.41 6.89 11.35
C PRO A 104 22.77 7.23 10.73
N GLY A 105 22.87 8.40 10.08
CA GLY A 105 24.10 8.89 9.46
C GLY A 105 24.42 8.41 8.04
N PHE A 106 23.61 7.52 7.45
CA PHE A 106 23.76 7.10 6.04
C PHE A 106 22.46 7.34 5.26
N PRO A 107 22.43 8.24 4.26
CA PRO A 107 21.28 8.35 3.37
C PRO A 107 21.17 7.07 2.51
N PRO A 108 20.01 6.40 2.46
CA PRO A 108 19.87 5.17 1.67
C PRO A 108 20.10 5.47 0.18
N ASN A 109 21.18 4.88 -0.35
CA ASN A 109 21.56 4.88 -1.77
C ASN A 109 21.87 6.24 -2.42
N GLY A 110 22.53 7.16 -1.71
CA GLY A 110 23.33 8.24 -2.32
C GLY A 110 22.57 9.32 -3.11
N LYS A 111 21.24 9.27 -3.10
CA LYS A 111 20.33 10.30 -3.60
C LYS A 111 19.13 10.42 -2.66
N ASP A 112 19.32 11.08 -1.51
CA ASP A 112 18.34 12.01 -0.91
C ASP A 112 16.84 11.74 -1.22
N THR A 113 16.38 10.53 -0.91
CA THR A 113 15.15 9.94 -1.47
C THR A 113 13.87 10.63 -1.00
N PHE A 114 13.92 11.27 0.17
CA PHE A 114 12.80 11.98 0.78
C PHE A 114 13.25 13.35 1.32
N THR A 115 13.81 14.20 0.47
CA THR A 115 14.25 15.57 0.85
C THR A 115 13.10 16.54 1.10
N ASN A 116 11.98 16.38 0.39
CA ASN A 116 10.78 17.19 0.58
C ASN A 116 9.81 16.51 1.57
N GLN A 117 10.05 16.69 2.88
CA GLN A 117 9.18 16.15 3.95
C GLN A 117 8.38 17.27 4.62
N SER A 118 7.15 16.95 5.04
CA SER A 118 6.27 17.85 5.80
C SER A 118 5.23 17.04 6.59
N GLU A 119 4.66 17.64 7.64
CA GLU A 119 3.39 17.15 8.20
C GLU A 119 2.20 17.49 7.28
N ASP A 120 2.28 18.54 6.47
CA ASP A 120 1.33 18.76 5.36
C ASP A 120 1.71 17.82 4.19
N CYS A 121 1.21 16.58 4.27
CA CYS A 121 1.58 15.50 3.36
C CYS A 121 0.40 14.70 2.78
N LEU A 122 -0.86 15.05 3.08
CA LEU A 122 -2.04 14.24 2.70
C LEU A 122 -2.47 14.49 1.24
N PHE A 123 -1.58 14.09 0.34
CA PHE A 123 -1.66 14.28 -1.10
C PHE A 123 -2.12 13.03 -1.86
N VAL A 124 -2.87 13.26 -2.93
CA VAL A 124 -3.26 12.27 -3.95
C VAL A 124 -2.71 12.70 -5.30
N ASN A 125 -2.29 11.71 -6.07
CA ASN A 125 -1.78 11.84 -7.42
C ASN A 125 -2.69 11.08 -8.38
N VAL A 126 -2.83 11.56 -9.62
CA VAL A 126 -3.57 10.89 -10.69
C VAL A 126 -2.79 10.97 -12.00
N ILE A 127 -2.49 9.81 -12.61
CA ILE A 127 -1.91 9.70 -13.95
C ILE A 127 -2.93 8.98 -14.85
N LYS A 128 -3.22 9.56 -16.01
CA LYS A 128 -4.22 9.05 -16.95
C LYS A 128 -3.79 9.25 -18.41
N PRO A 129 -4.36 8.49 -19.36
CA PRO A 129 -4.21 8.76 -20.80
C PRO A 129 -4.65 10.17 -21.18
N ALA A 130 -3.81 10.88 -21.94
CA ALA A 130 -4.06 12.27 -22.36
C ALA A 130 -5.30 12.39 -23.27
N TYR A 131 -5.44 11.48 -24.23
CA TYR A 131 -6.50 11.50 -25.24
C TYR A 131 -7.90 11.12 -24.71
N ILE A 132 -8.03 10.69 -23.45
CA ILE A 132 -9.28 10.13 -22.91
C ILE A 132 -10.16 11.21 -22.26
N PRO A 133 -11.40 11.44 -22.75
CA PRO A 133 -12.34 12.36 -22.13
C PRO A 133 -12.78 11.93 -20.73
N SER A 134 -13.24 12.87 -19.91
CA SER A 134 -13.74 12.68 -18.54
C SER A 134 -15.03 11.84 -18.41
N LYS A 135 -15.45 11.13 -19.46
CA LYS A 135 -16.69 10.32 -19.51
C LYS A 135 -16.46 8.83 -19.79
N GLN A 136 -15.22 8.39 -20.01
CA GLN A 136 -14.95 7.04 -20.53
C GLN A 136 -15.05 5.89 -19.50
N LYS A 137 -15.12 6.18 -18.19
CA LYS A 137 -15.31 5.18 -17.12
C LYS A 137 -14.22 4.09 -17.10
N LEU A 138 -12.97 4.53 -17.05
CA LEU A 138 -11.80 3.63 -16.95
C LEU A 138 -11.70 2.95 -15.56
N PRO A 139 -11.18 1.71 -15.47
CA PRO A 139 -10.78 1.15 -14.19
C PRO A 139 -9.65 1.96 -13.54
N VAL A 140 -9.58 1.90 -12.21
CA VAL A 140 -8.70 2.74 -11.40
C VAL A 140 -7.81 1.84 -10.52
N LEU A 141 -6.50 1.93 -10.69
CA LEU A 141 -5.51 1.34 -9.80
C LEU A 141 -5.18 2.36 -8.70
N VAL A 142 -5.47 2.06 -7.44
CA VAL A 142 -5.06 2.90 -6.30
C VAL A 142 -3.90 2.25 -5.57
N TRP A 143 -2.70 2.84 -5.71
CA TRP A 143 -1.47 2.43 -5.07
C TRP A 143 -1.36 2.95 -3.63
N ILE A 144 -1.07 2.03 -2.70
CA ILE A 144 -0.66 2.29 -1.33
C ILE A 144 0.76 1.74 -1.17
N TYR A 145 1.74 2.60 -0.89
CA TYR A 145 3.15 2.20 -0.85
C TYR A 145 3.56 1.38 0.38
N GLY A 146 4.58 0.55 0.19
CA GLY A 146 5.31 -0.19 1.23
C GLY A 146 6.30 0.68 2.02
N GLY A 147 7.14 0.04 2.85
CA GLY A 147 8.10 0.74 3.73
C GLY A 147 7.81 0.64 5.24
N GLY A 148 7.24 -0.49 5.68
CA GLY A 148 7.13 -0.83 7.11
C GLY A 148 6.23 0.07 7.96
N PHE A 149 5.32 0.87 7.37
CA PHE A 149 4.57 1.93 8.06
C PHE A 149 5.48 2.99 8.70
N MET A 150 6.68 3.18 8.15
CA MET A 150 7.81 3.89 8.77
C MET A 150 8.44 4.93 7.83
N LEU A 151 8.53 4.58 6.54
CA LEU A 151 9.04 5.38 5.45
C LEU A 151 8.32 5.00 4.14
N GLY A 152 8.53 5.79 3.09
CA GLY A 152 7.82 5.69 1.81
C GLY A 152 7.11 6.99 1.42
N ASP A 153 7.00 7.22 0.11
CA ASP A 153 6.27 8.34 -0.47
C ASP A 153 5.81 7.98 -1.89
N THR A 154 4.75 8.62 -2.37
CA THR A 154 4.21 8.38 -3.71
C THR A 154 5.14 8.77 -4.87
N SER A 155 6.07 9.71 -4.71
CA SER A 155 7.01 10.12 -5.76
C SER A 155 8.04 9.04 -6.13
N SER A 156 8.22 8.02 -5.27
CA SER A 156 9.06 6.85 -5.58
C SER A 156 8.40 5.85 -6.54
N TYR A 157 7.15 6.09 -6.95
CA TYR A 157 6.31 5.12 -7.67
C TYR A 157 5.60 5.77 -8.87
N ASP A 158 6.32 5.98 -9.97
CA ASP A 158 5.76 6.49 -11.23
C ASP A 158 4.90 5.42 -11.92
N GLY A 159 3.59 5.65 -11.97
CA GLY A 159 2.64 4.79 -12.68
C GLY A 159 2.52 5.04 -14.19
N THR A 160 3.31 5.95 -14.76
CA THR A 160 3.31 6.25 -16.21
C THR A 160 3.49 4.99 -17.06
N PRO A 161 4.49 4.11 -16.83
CA PRO A 161 4.70 2.95 -17.70
C PRO A 161 3.51 1.98 -17.67
N ILE A 162 2.79 1.88 -16.55
CA ILE A 162 1.56 1.08 -16.42
C ILE A 162 0.44 1.69 -17.26
N VAL A 163 0.27 3.02 -17.20
CA VAL A 163 -0.73 3.74 -18.00
C VAL A 163 -0.41 3.60 -19.50
N GLU A 164 0.84 3.79 -19.91
CA GLU A 164 1.27 3.64 -21.32
C GLU A 164 1.18 2.19 -21.82
N ARG A 165 1.52 1.20 -20.99
CA ARG A 165 1.28 -0.21 -21.29
C ARG A 165 -0.21 -0.53 -21.43
N SER A 166 -1.06 0.05 -20.58
CA SER A 166 -2.53 -0.16 -20.66
C SER A 166 -3.15 0.41 -21.93
N MET A 167 -2.61 1.53 -22.44
CA MET A 167 -2.97 2.06 -23.76
C MET A 167 -2.52 1.13 -24.88
N THR A 168 -1.29 0.59 -24.78
CA THR A 168 -0.74 -0.39 -25.75
C THR A 168 -1.55 -1.69 -25.79
N LEU A 169 -2.12 -2.13 -24.67
CA LEU A 169 -3.02 -3.28 -24.59
C LEU A 169 -4.46 -2.97 -25.07
N GLY A 170 -4.80 -1.71 -25.37
CA GLY A 170 -6.18 -1.31 -25.70
C GLY A 170 -7.16 -1.37 -24.53
N THR A 171 -6.67 -1.55 -23.30
CA THR A 171 -7.46 -1.69 -22.06
C THR A 171 -7.04 -0.64 -21.02
N PRO A 172 -7.20 0.67 -21.33
CA PRO A 172 -6.58 1.76 -20.58
C PRO A 172 -7.06 1.86 -19.13
N VAL A 173 -6.13 2.12 -18.22
CA VAL A 173 -6.37 2.32 -16.78
C VAL A 173 -6.06 3.77 -16.36
N ILE A 174 -6.55 4.17 -15.18
CA ILE A 174 -6.03 5.33 -14.45
C ILE A 174 -5.21 4.83 -13.26
N TYR A 175 -4.02 5.39 -13.09
CA TYR A 175 -3.21 5.19 -11.88
C TYR A 175 -3.48 6.32 -10.90
N VAL A 176 -3.67 5.97 -9.64
CA VAL A 176 -3.82 6.88 -8.49
C VAL A 176 -2.86 6.42 -7.42
N SER A 177 -2.22 7.35 -6.71
CA SER A 177 -1.41 7.02 -5.54
C SER A 177 -1.66 8.03 -4.42
N ILE A 178 -1.66 7.55 -3.16
CA ILE A 178 -2.01 8.35 -1.97
C ILE A 178 -0.90 8.30 -0.91
N ASN A 179 -0.54 9.48 -0.39
CA ASN A 179 0.28 9.59 0.82
C ASN A 179 -0.55 9.31 2.07
N TYR A 180 0.05 8.70 3.09
CA TYR A 180 -0.59 8.44 4.38
C TYR A 180 0.43 8.61 5.51
N ARG A 181 -0.02 9.06 6.70
CA ARG A 181 0.89 9.25 7.84
C ARG A 181 1.43 7.91 8.35
N MET A 182 2.66 7.95 8.83
CA MET A 182 3.47 6.80 9.24
C MET A 182 4.17 7.06 10.57
N SER A 183 4.81 6.02 11.11
CA SER A 183 5.44 6.03 12.42
C SER A 183 4.48 6.57 13.49
N ALA A 184 4.95 7.27 14.52
CA ALA A 184 4.08 7.87 15.54
C ALA A 184 3.05 8.87 14.98
N TYR A 185 3.31 9.53 13.84
CA TYR A 185 2.35 10.45 13.19
C TYR A 185 1.13 9.73 12.61
N GLY A 186 1.25 8.44 12.25
CA GLY A 186 0.18 7.60 11.69
C GLY A 186 -0.36 6.53 12.66
N PHE A 187 0.45 6.12 13.63
CA PHE A 187 0.29 4.88 14.38
C PHE A 187 0.75 5.02 15.84
N LEU A 188 0.26 6.05 16.53
CA LEU A 188 0.53 6.29 17.94
C LEU A 188 -0.08 5.16 18.80
N PRO A 189 0.69 4.46 19.66
CA PRO A 189 0.21 3.34 20.46
C PRO A 189 -0.20 3.78 21.88
N GLY A 190 -0.58 2.80 22.72
CA GLY A 190 -0.88 3.01 24.14
C GLY A 190 -2.35 3.31 24.46
N LYS A 191 -2.69 3.23 25.74
CA LYS A 191 -4.03 3.52 26.28
C LYS A 191 -4.46 4.95 26.00
N GLU A 192 -3.56 5.94 26.11
CA GLU A 192 -3.85 7.34 25.81
C GLU A 192 -4.33 7.52 24.35
N ALA A 193 -3.72 6.83 23.38
CA ALA A 193 -4.15 6.86 21.98
C ALA A 193 -5.46 6.07 21.72
N LYS A 194 -5.72 5.02 22.51
CA LYS A 194 -6.95 4.23 22.49
C LYS A 194 -8.15 5.02 23.02
N GLU A 195 -7.98 5.67 24.17
CA GLU A 195 -8.99 6.49 24.86
C GLU A 195 -9.35 7.74 24.04
N ALA A 196 -8.35 8.45 23.49
CA ALA A 196 -8.58 9.53 22.54
C ALA A 196 -9.16 9.04 21.19
N GLY A 197 -9.17 7.72 20.94
CA GLY A 197 -9.73 7.10 19.74
C GLY A 197 -8.98 7.48 18.45
N ILE A 198 -7.66 7.65 18.55
CA ILE A 198 -6.72 8.08 17.50
C ILE A 198 -5.77 6.96 17.04
N GLY A 199 -6.04 5.71 17.44
CA GLY A 199 -5.41 4.54 16.84
C GLY A 199 -5.61 4.50 15.31
N ASN A 200 -4.62 3.95 14.59
CA ASN A 200 -4.67 3.67 13.15
C ASN A 200 -5.04 4.86 12.24
N ILE A 201 -4.72 6.11 12.62
CA ILE A 201 -4.98 7.28 11.77
C ILE A 201 -4.32 7.20 10.39
N GLY A 202 -3.19 6.50 10.23
CA GLY A 202 -2.60 6.20 8.91
C GLY A 202 -3.48 5.30 8.03
N ILE A 203 -4.32 4.44 8.60
CA ILE A 203 -5.36 3.70 7.84
C ILE A 203 -6.56 4.62 7.53
N LEU A 204 -6.90 5.54 8.43
CA LEU A 204 -7.98 6.52 8.19
C LEU A 204 -7.60 7.54 7.10
N ASP A 205 -6.32 7.91 7.00
CA ASP A 205 -5.76 8.68 5.89
C ASP A 205 -6.01 7.97 4.55
N GLN A 206 -5.68 6.67 4.48
CA GLN A 206 -5.96 5.87 3.29
C GLN A 206 -7.47 5.78 2.98
N VAL A 207 -8.33 5.64 4.00
CA VAL A 207 -9.80 5.70 3.82
C VAL A 207 -10.23 7.04 3.23
N ALA A 208 -9.73 8.17 3.74
CA ALA A 208 -10.04 9.49 3.20
C ALA A 208 -9.52 9.68 1.75
N GLY A 209 -8.38 9.09 1.41
CA GLY A 209 -7.89 9.01 0.03
C GLY A 209 -8.82 8.20 -0.88
N LEU A 210 -9.36 7.08 -0.41
CA LEU A 210 -10.35 6.27 -1.15
C LEU A 210 -11.71 6.95 -1.26
N GLU A 211 -12.18 7.65 -0.22
CA GLU A 211 -13.38 8.48 -0.27
C GLU A 211 -13.22 9.64 -1.26
N TRP A 212 -12.02 10.24 -1.35
CA TRP A 212 -11.69 11.21 -2.39
C TRP A 212 -11.76 10.59 -3.79
N VAL A 213 -11.21 9.39 -4.00
CA VAL A 213 -11.29 8.67 -5.29
C VAL A 213 -12.76 8.44 -5.67
N GLN A 214 -13.57 7.89 -4.77
CA GLN A 214 -15.01 7.70 -5.01
C GLN A 214 -15.73 9.01 -5.39
N LYS A 215 -15.40 10.11 -4.71
CA LYS A 215 -16.03 11.42 -4.90
C LYS A 215 -15.55 12.19 -6.13
N HIS A 216 -14.33 11.93 -6.63
CA HIS A 216 -13.68 12.80 -7.62
C HIS A 216 -13.12 12.10 -8.87
N ILE A 217 -12.85 10.79 -8.87
CA ILE A 217 -12.12 10.14 -9.98
C ILE A 217 -12.86 10.17 -11.32
N TYR A 218 -14.19 10.27 -11.30
CA TYR A 218 -15.00 10.46 -12.50
C TYR A 218 -14.61 11.70 -13.30
N ARG A 219 -14.09 12.75 -12.65
CA ARG A 219 -13.66 13.99 -13.33
C ARG A 219 -12.41 13.77 -14.19
N PHE A 220 -11.57 12.83 -13.78
CA PHE A 220 -10.41 12.37 -14.54
C PHE A 220 -10.81 11.33 -15.62
N GLY A 221 -12.04 10.80 -15.56
CA GLY A 221 -12.57 9.79 -16.48
C GLY A 221 -12.60 8.37 -15.93
N GLY A 222 -12.30 8.16 -14.64
CA GLY A 222 -12.37 6.86 -14.00
C GLY A 222 -13.80 6.44 -13.63
N ASP A 223 -14.05 5.14 -13.53
CA ASP A 223 -15.25 4.60 -12.90
C ASP A 223 -14.95 4.31 -11.43
N SER A 224 -15.66 4.99 -10.53
CA SER A 224 -15.52 4.79 -9.09
C SER A 224 -15.94 3.37 -8.67
N ASN A 225 -16.79 2.71 -9.46
CA ASN A 225 -17.19 1.31 -9.26
C ASN A 225 -16.08 0.31 -9.69
N LYS A 226 -15.01 0.77 -10.34
CA LYS A 226 -13.89 -0.07 -10.83
C LYS A 226 -12.55 0.23 -10.13
N VAL A 227 -12.57 0.59 -8.85
CA VAL A 227 -11.36 0.83 -8.04
C VAL A 227 -10.74 -0.48 -7.52
N ILE A 228 -9.54 -0.82 -8.00
CA ILE A 228 -8.68 -1.85 -7.42
C ILE A 228 -7.76 -1.22 -6.37
N LEU A 229 -7.66 -1.83 -5.20
CA LEU A 229 -6.59 -1.53 -4.26
C LEU A 229 -5.33 -2.30 -4.64
N TRP A 230 -4.21 -1.61 -4.73
CA TRP A 230 -2.91 -2.19 -5.05
C TRP A 230 -1.87 -1.73 -4.03
N GLY A 231 -0.99 -2.62 -3.57
CA GLY A 231 0.06 -2.27 -2.63
C GLY A 231 1.11 -3.37 -2.45
N GLU A 232 2.23 -2.98 -1.86
CA GLU A 232 3.37 -3.85 -1.54
C GLU A 232 3.75 -3.70 -0.04
N SER A 233 4.29 -4.74 0.61
CA SER A 233 4.77 -4.70 2.01
C SER A 233 3.73 -4.15 3.01
N ALA A 234 3.98 -3.00 3.64
CA ALA A 234 3.05 -2.27 4.50
C ALA A 234 1.81 -1.75 3.75
N GLY A 235 1.95 -1.43 2.47
CA GLY A 235 0.86 -1.11 1.55
C GLY A 235 -0.01 -2.32 1.24
N ALA A 236 0.59 -3.48 0.90
CA ALA A 236 -0.13 -4.75 0.77
C ALA A 236 -0.82 -5.15 2.08
N SER A 237 -0.15 -4.93 3.21
CA SER A 237 -0.72 -5.12 4.55
C SER A 237 -1.92 -4.19 4.77
N SER A 238 -1.84 -2.94 4.32
CA SER A 238 -2.94 -1.96 4.37
C SER A 238 -4.13 -2.40 3.51
N VAL A 239 -3.89 -2.85 2.27
CA VAL A 239 -4.94 -3.45 1.41
C VAL A 239 -5.61 -4.63 2.13
N GLY A 240 -4.81 -5.50 2.77
CA GLY A 240 -5.31 -6.58 3.61
C GLY A 240 -6.18 -6.11 4.79
N LEU A 241 -5.82 -4.99 5.44
CA LEU A 241 -6.62 -4.40 6.50
C LEU A 241 -7.94 -3.81 5.98
N HIS A 242 -7.96 -3.17 4.80
CA HIS A 242 -9.20 -2.70 4.16
C HIS A 242 -10.14 -3.86 3.78
N LEU A 243 -9.63 -5.07 3.53
CA LEU A 243 -10.47 -6.27 3.31
C LEU A 243 -11.17 -6.79 4.59
N VAL A 244 -10.61 -6.58 5.78
CA VAL A 244 -11.17 -7.09 7.06
C VAL A 244 -11.79 -6.02 7.95
N ARG A 245 -11.61 -4.74 7.61
CA ARG A 245 -12.25 -3.60 8.27
C ARG A 245 -13.76 -3.60 8.03
N ASN A 246 -14.53 -2.99 8.95
CA ASN A 246 -16.00 -2.94 8.92
C ASN A 246 -16.65 -4.33 8.72
N ASP A 247 -16.02 -5.39 9.24
CA ASP A 247 -16.43 -6.79 9.09
C ASP A 247 -16.57 -7.27 7.63
N GLY A 248 -15.86 -6.59 6.70
CA GLY A 248 -15.86 -6.87 5.27
C GLY A 248 -16.67 -5.88 4.42
N ASP A 249 -17.37 -4.91 5.02
CA ASP A 249 -18.08 -3.87 4.30
C ASP A 249 -17.13 -2.82 3.72
N THR A 250 -16.86 -2.92 2.41
CA THR A 250 -15.98 -2.01 1.65
C THR A 250 -16.53 -0.59 1.54
N LYS A 251 -17.80 -0.33 1.92
CA LYS A 251 -18.52 0.93 1.66
C LYS A 251 -18.53 1.36 0.18
N GLY A 252 -18.29 0.43 -0.74
CA GLY A 252 -18.12 0.71 -2.17
C GLY A 252 -16.78 1.35 -2.55
N LEU A 253 -15.83 1.48 -1.61
CA LEU A 253 -14.54 2.13 -1.85
C LEU A 253 -13.69 1.42 -2.92
N PHE A 254 -13.83 0.09 -3.05
CA PHE A 254 -13.09 -0.77 -3.99
C PHE A 254 -13.87 -2.06 -4.33
N HIS A 255 -13.50 -2.71 -5.44
CA HIS A 255 -14.13 -3.96 -5.94
C HIS A 255 -13.14 -5.11 -6.20
N GLY A 256 -11.83 -4.90 -6.00
CA GLY A 256 -10.78 -5.93 -6.13
C GLY A 256 -9.50 -5.52 -5.40
N ALA A 257 -8.63 -6.48 -5.10
CA ALA A 257 -7.38 -6.26 -4.35
C ALA A 257 -6.17 -6.98 -4.97
N PHE A 258 -5.03 -6.30 -5.06
CA PHE A 258 -3.76 -6.81 -5.55
C PHE A 258 -2.67 -6.55 -4.50
N MET A 259 -2.09 -7.61 -3.93
CA MET A 259 -1.16 -7.53 -2.80
C MET A 259 0.17 -8.20 -3.13
N GLN A 260 1.26 -7.46 -2.98
CA GLN A 260 2.63 -7.94 -3.17
C GLN A 260 3.31 -8.03 -1.80
N SER A 261 3.84 -9.21 -1.44
CA SER A 261 4.64 -9.39 -0.21
C SER A 261 3.92 -8.87 1.06
N GLY A 262 2.63 -9.23 1.19
CA GLY A 262 1.76 -8.82 2.29
C GLY A 262 0.34 -9.41 2.21
N SER A 263 -0.42 -9.26 3.30
CA SER A 263 -1.74 -9.86 3.53
C SER A 263 -2.47 -9.13 4.69
N PRO A 264 -3.69 -9.51 5.14
CA PRO A 264 -4.28 -8.98 6.37
C PRO A 264 -3.48 -9.41 7.62
N VAL A 265 -2.29 -8.84 7.82
CA VAL A 265 -1.35 -9.36 8.81
C VAL A 265 -1.90 -9.13 10.23
N PRO A 266 -1.89 -10.14 11.11
CA PRO A 266 -2.23 -9.95 12.51
C PRO A 266 -1.29 -8.93 13.19
N PHE A 267 -1.92 -8.02 13.96
CA PHE A 267 -1.25 -7.07 14.85
C PHE A 267 -1.77 -7.25 16.28
N GLY A 268 -1.03 -6.71 17.26
CA GLY A 268 -1.42 -6.73 18.68
C GLY A 268 -2.48 -5.69 19.04
N ASP A 269 -2.99 -5.75 20.27
CA ASP A 269 -3.74 -4.63 20.86
C ASP A 269 -2.84 -3.38 20.96
N ILE A 270 -3.41 -2.21 20.71
CA ILE A 270 -2.76 -0.90 20.78
C ILE A 270 -2.04 -0.64 22.11
N GLU A 271 -2.52 -1.19 23.23
CA GLU A 271 -1.90 -1.10 24.55
C GLU A 271 -0.58 -1.90 24.65
N ARG A 272 -0.33 -2.90 23.79
CA ARG A 272 0.96 -3.63 23.77
C ARG A 272 2.14 -2.70 23.42
N GLY A 273 1.87 -1.56 22.78
CA GLY A 273 2.86 -0.52 22.49
C GLY A 273 3.02 0.55 23.59
N GLN A 274 2.39 0.40 24.76
CA GLN A 274 2.51 1.37 25.86
C GLN A 274 3.96 1.77 26.21
N PRO A 275 4.96 0.84 26.28
CA PRO A 275 6.33 1.23 26.59
C PRO A 275 6.95 2.18 25.56
N GLN A 276 6.51 2.11 24.30
CA GLN A 276 6.95 3.05 23.26
C GLN A 276 6.27 4.41 23.39
N PHE A 277 4.98 4.44 23.78
CA PHE A 277 4.26 5.67 24.06
C PHE A 277 4.88 6.41 25.26
N ASP A 278 5.12 5.69 26.35
CA ASP A 278 5.74 6.24 27.56
C ASP A 278 7.15 6.80 27.25
N LYS A 279 7.97 6.07 26.46
CA LYS A 279 9.30 6.54 26.02
C LYS A 279 9.24 7.79 25.13
N LEU A 280 8.26 7.86 24.22
CA LEU A 280 8.04 9.02 23.35
C LEU A 280 7.64 10.26 24.16
N VAL A 281 6.78 10.07 25.17
CA VAL A 281 6.35 11.12 26.11
C VAL A 281 7.51 11.59 26.99
N GLU A 282 8.35 10.67 27.48
CA GLU A 282 9.57 10.99 28.25
C GLU A 282 10.56 11.82 27.41
N ASP A 283 10.97 11.34 26.23
CA ASP A 283 11.97 12.00 25.38
C ASP A 283 11.50 13.34 24.79
N THR A 284 10.20 13.63 24.83
CA THR A 284 9.63 14.93 24.42
C THR A 284 9.38 15.88 25.59
N GLY A 285 9.55 15.44 26.85
CA GLY A 285 9.29 16.25 28.04
C GLY A 285 7.81 16.36 28.42
N CYS A 286 6.96 15.46 27.93
CA CYS A 286 5.51 15.47 28.13
C CYS A 286 5.01 14.62 29.32
N SER A 287 5.91 14.01 30.11
CA SER A 287 5.55 13.07 31.21
C SER A 287 4.58 13.63 32.23
N ASP A 288 4.78 14.90 32.63
CA ASP A 288 3.99 15.58 33.67
C ASP A 288 2.73 16.28 33.11
N ALA A 289 2.45 16.15 31.81
CA ALA A 289 1.30 16.77 31.18
C ALA A 289 -0.01 16.05 31.54
N ALA A 290 -1.02 16.82 31.97
CA ALA A 290 -2.36 16.30 32.28
C ALA A 290 -3.04 15.68 31.05
N ASP A 291 -2.79 16.23 29.86
CA ASP A 291 -3.04 15.56 28.57
C ASP A 291 -1.71 15.46 27.80
N LYS A 292 -1.24 14.22 27.65
CA LYS A 292 0.02 13.90 26.94
C LYS A 292 -0.11 14.04 25.42
N ILE A 293 -1.32 13.84 24.86
CA ILE A 293 -1.56 13.96 23.42
C ILE A 293 -1.54 15.44 23.00
N ASP A 294 -2.18 16.32 23.77
CA ASP A 294 -2.13 17.77 23.53
C ASP A 294 -0.72 18.36 23.80
N CYS A 295 0.04 17.78 24.74
CA CYS A 295 1.45 18.08 24.87
C CYS A 295 2.23 17.66 23.61
N LEU A 296 2.08 16.41 23.12
CA LEU A 296 2.74 15.93 21.89
C LEU A 296 2.32 16.71 20.63
N ARG A 297 1.09 17.25 20.57
CA ARG A 297 0.65 18.19 19.52
C ARG A 297 1.40 19.53 19.55
N SER A 298 1.87 19.93 20.72
CA SER A 298 2.58 21.20 20.96
C SER A 298 4.10 21.12 20.78
N VAL A 299 4.68 19.91 20.76
CA VAL A 299 6.13 19.71 20.54
C VAL A 299 6.56 20.21 19.15
N PRO A 300 7.66 20.97 19.01
CA PRO A 300 8.23 21.36 17.71
C PRO A 300 8.48 20.16 16.79
N HIS A 301 8.27 20.33 15.48
CA HIS A 301 8.38 19.26 14.49
C HIS A 301 9.73 18.50 14.60
N ASP A 302 10.84 19.24 14.51
CA ASP A 302 12.19 18.66 14.50
C ASP A 302 12.51 17.91 15.80
N GLN A 303 12.03 18.40 16.95
CA GLN A 303 12.20 17.72 18.23
C GLN A 303 11.46 16.39 18.23
N LEU A 304 10.17 16.39 17.88
CA LEU A 304 9.34 15.18 17.80
C LEU A 304 9.93 14.15 16.81
N GLN A 305 10.31 14.60 15.62
CA GLN A 305 10.95 13.79 14.58
C GLN A 305 12.29 13.21 15.05
N SER A 306 13.10 13.97 15.79
CA SER A 306 14.38 13.48 16.37
C SER A 306 14.20 12.41 17.43
N VAL A 307 13.07 12.39 18.15
CA VAL A 307 12.72 11.34 19.10
C VAL A 307 12.22 10.09 18.37
N ILE A 308 11.29 10.26 17.44
CA ILE A 308 10.74 9.18 16.60
C ILE A 308 11.86 8.42 15.86
N THR A 309 12.87 9.14 15.36
CA THR A 309 14.02 8.56 14.65
C THR A 309 14.89 7.64 15.52
N LYS A 310 14.78 7.68 16.85
CA LYS A 310 15.51 6.79 17.78
C LYS A 310 14.79 5.46 18.04
N ALA A 311 13.52 5.34 17.65
CA ALA A 311 12.74 4.13 17.89
C ALA A 311 13.23 2.96 16.98
N PRO A 312 13.04 1.68 17.38
CA PRO A 312 13.45 0.52 16.58
C PRO A 312 12.96 0.58 15.13
N ASN A 313 13.80 0.15 14.20
CA ASN A 313 13.58 0.29 12.76
C ASN A 313 13.88 -1.02 11.98
N LEU A 314 13.54 -1.03 10.69
CA LEU A 314 13.66 -2.19 9.78
C LEU A 314 15.07 -2.80 9.66
N LEU A 315 16.14 -2.11 10.05
CA LEU A 315 17.52 -2.60 9.98
C LEU A 315 18.18 -2.75 11.36
N GLY A 316 17.45 -2.45 12.44
CA GLY A 316 17.87 -2.74 13.81
C GLY A 316 17.77 -4.23 14.15
N TYR A 317 18.27 -4.62 15.34
CA TYR A 317 18.40 -6.02 15.78
C TYR A 317 17.14 -6.88 15.55
N HIS A 318 15.98 -6.48 16.06
CA HIS A 318 14.71 -7.19 15.86
C HIS A 318 13.94 -6.80 14.58
N SER A 319 14.53 -5.99 13.69
CA SER A 319 14.02 -5.59 12.37
C SER A 319 12.48 -5.42 12.29
N LEU A 320 11.76 -6.41 11.78
CA LEU A 320 10.31 -6.40 11.51
C LEU A 320 9.43 -6.28 12.77
N LYS A 321 9.99 -6.35 13.99
CA LYS A 321 9.30 -5.98 15.24
C LYS A 321 9.26 -4.45 15.39
N LEU A 322 8.48 -3.81 14.53
CA LEU A 322 8.37 -2.35 14.47
C LEU A 322 7.50 -1.80 15.61
N PRO A 323 7.86 -0.64 16.19
CA PRO A 323 7.20 -0.06 17.35
C PRO A 323 5.94 0.73 17.01
N PHE A 324 5.82 1.17 15.75
CA PHE A 324 4.71 1.94 15.21
C PHE A 324 4.17 1.21 13.97
N GLY A 325 2.86 1.07 13.91
CA GLY A 325 2.14 0.38 12.83
C GLY A 325 0.70 0.09 13.24
N PRO A 326 -0.10 -0.55 12.37
CA PRO A 326 -1.49 -0.86 12.69
C PRO A 326 -1.64 -1.70 13.96
N THR A 327 -2.72 -1.51 14.70
CA THR A 327 -3.01 -2.20 15.97
C THR A 327 -4.51 -2.42 16.15
N ILE A 328 -4.89 -3.40 16.96
CA ILE A 328 -6.29 -3.60 17.36
C ILE A 328 -6.64 -2.50 18.36
N ASP A 329 -7.52 -1.58 17.95
CA ASP A 329 -7.90 -0.39 18.72
C ASP A 329 -9.38 -0.40 19.16
N GLY A 330 -10.15 -1.39 18.70
CA GLY A 330 -11.58 -1.51 18.98
C GLY A 330 -12.49 -0.59 18.13
N LYS A 331 -11.94 0.17 17.16
CA LYS A 331 -12.64 1.24 16.43
C LYS A 331 -12.33 1.27 14.94
N VAL A 332 -11.07 1.37 14.54
CA VAL A 332 -10.63 1.24 13.14
C VAL A 332 -10.41 -0.23 12.81
N LEU A 333 -9.81 -0.97 13.74
CA LEU A 333 -9.58 -2.41 13.70
C LEU A 333 -10.17 -3.04 14.97
N VAL A 334 -11.41 -3.53 14.86
CA VAL A 334 -12.24 -4.02 15.98
C VAL A 334 -11.83 -5.40 16.51
N ARG A 335 -10.91 -6.10 15.84
CA ARG A 335 -10.38 -7.43 16.22
C ARG A 335 -9.16 -7.78 15.38
N ASN A 336 -8.49 -8.89 15.72
CA ASN A 336 -7.41 -9.42 14.92
C ASN A 336 -7.89 -9.92 13.53
N PRO A 337 -7.19 -9.59 12.44
CA PRO A 337 -7.52 -10.04 11.08
C PRO A 337 -7.74 -11.56 10.90
N GLN A 338 -6.95 -12.43 11.55
CA GLN A 338 -7.15 -13.88 11.44
C GLN A 338 -8.50 -14.32 12.00
N VAL A 339 -9.01 -13.65 13.03
CA VAL A 339 -10.36 -13.90 13.59
C VAL A 339 -11.44 -13.47 12.59
N SER A 340 -11.27 -12.35 11.90
CA SER A 340 -12.18 -11.92 10.82
C SER A 340 -12.19 -12.94 9.66
N LEU A 341 -11.01 -13.43 9.25
CA LEU A 341 -10.88 -14.46 8.21
C LEU A 341 -11.52 -15.80 8.61
N ILE A 342 -11.37 -16.25 9.85
CA ILE A 342 -12.05 -17.46 10.37
C ILE A 342 -13.57 -17.27 10.41
N LYS A 343 -14.06 -16.09 10.81
CA LYS A 343 -15.50 -15.80 10.89
C LYS A 343 -16.17 -15.49 9.54
N GLY A 344 -15.40 -15.46 8.44
CA GLY A 344 -15.92 -15.09 7.11
C GLY A 344 -16.13 -13.58 6.90
N LEU A 345 -15.79 -12.76 7.89
CA LEU A 345 -16.07 -11.32 8.00
C LEU A 345 -14.99 -10.50 7.28
N TYR A 346 -14.98 -10.64 5.95
CA TYR A 346 -14.07 -9.96 5.04
C TYR A 346 -14.72 -9.74 3.68
N ALA A 347 -14.27 -8.71 2.97
CA ALA A 347 -14.81 -8.27 1.70
C ALA A 347 -14.76 -9.39 0.64
N LYS A 348 -15.89 -9.62 -0.04
CA LYS A 348 -16.05 -10.66 -1.07
C LYS A 348 -15.69 -10.13 -2.46
N VAL A 349 -14.44 -9.70 -2.60
CA VAL A 349 -13.85 -9.17 -3.84
C VAL A 349 -12.78 -10.11 -4.37
N PRO A 350 -12.56 -10.20 -5.70
CA PRO A 350 -11.45 -10.95 -6.25
C PRO A 350 -10.09 -10.43 -5.76
N ILE A 351 -9.12 -11.35 -5.63
CA ILE A 351 -7.83 -11.09 -4.99
C ILE A 351 -6.68 -11.68 -5.82
N VAL A 352 -5.60 -10.90 -6.00
CA VAL A 352 -4.26 -11.44 -6.29
C VAL A 352 -3.38 -11.18 -5.06
N SER A 353 -2.66 -12.18 -4.57
CA SER A 353 -1.77 -12.04 -3.41
C SER A 353 -0.53 -12.91 -3.55
N GLY A 354 0.65 -12.28 -3.65
CA GLY A 354 1.93 -12.98 -3.79
C GLY A 354 2.95 -12.61 -2.72
N ALA A 355 4.14 -13.17 -2.87
CA ALA A 355 5.30 -12.98 -2.01
C ALA A 355 6.59 -13.11 -2.82
N CYS A 356 7.68 -12.54 -2.33
CA CYS A 356 9.02 -12.96 -2.73
C CYS A 356 9.39 -14.32 -2.12
N ASP A 357 10.42 -14.99 -2.63
CA ASP A 357 10.87 -16.27 -2.06
C ASP A 357 11.80 -16.07 -0.86
N ASP A 358 12.59 -14.98 -0.84
CA ASP A 358 13.60 -14.67 0.17
C ASP A 358 13.26 -13.39 0.97
N GLU A 359 11.99 -13.25 1.33
CA GLU A 359 11.35 -12.05 1.93
C GLU A 359 12.10 -11.35 3.07
N ALA A 360 13.00 -12.01 3.80
CA ALA A 360 13.64 -11.43 4.98
C ALA A 360 15.16 -11.60 5.06
N THR A 361 15.84 -11.82 3.94
CA THR A 361 17.31 -11.73 3.88
C THR A 361 17.81 -10.32 4.21
N ILE A 362 17.22 -9.30 3.57
CA ILE A 362 17.49 -7.87 3.84
C ILE A 362 17.21 -7.52 5.32
N PHE A 363 16.13 -8.05 5.87
CA PHE A 363 15.72 -7.84 7.27
C PHE A 363 16.58 -8.59 8.30
N SER A 364 17.51 -9.45 7.87
CA SER A 364 18.39 -10.24 8.76
C SER A 364 19.81 -9.67 8.88
N PHE A 365 20.15 -8.59 8.15
CA PHE A 365 21.44 -7.92 8.31
C PHE A 365 21.60 -7.22 9.67
N GLY A 366 20.51 -6.85 10.35
CA GLY A 366 20.54 -6.21 11.67
C GLY A 366 20.93 -7.12 12.84
N SER A 367 20.89 -8.45 12.65
CA SER A 367 21.08 -9.48 13.68
C SER A 367 22.34 -10.33 13.48
N GLN A 368 23.38 -9.78 12.86
CA GLN A 368 24.63 -10.51 12.58
C GLN A 368 25.42 -10.94 13.84
N ASN A 369 25.12 -10.37 15.01
CA ASN A 369 25.65 -10.80 16.30
C ASN A 369 24.97 -12.09 16.84
N VAL A 370 23.97 -12.64 16.14
CA VAL A 370 23.35 -13.93 16.47
C VAL A 370 24.09 -15.04 15.72
N THR A 371 24.81 -15.90 16.45
CA THR A 371 25.76 -16.87 15.88
C THR A 371 25.52 -18.32 16.31
N THR A 372 24.84 -18.56 17.44
CA THR A 372 24.56 -19.89 18.00
C THR A 372 23.06 -20.18 18.14
N ASP A 373 22.67 -21.45 18.30
CA ASP A 373 21.28 -21.83 18.61
C ASP A 373 20.74 -21.16 19.90
N ALA A 374 21.60 -21.00 20.91
CA ALA A 374 21.23 -20.33 22.17
C ALA A 374 20.89 -18.84 21.93
N GLU A 375 21.71 -18.13 21.14
CA GLU A 375 21.46 -16.74 20.76
C GLU A 375 20.25 -16.62 19.82
N PHE A 376 20.01 -17.59 18.93
CA PHE A 376 18.80 -17.63 18.11
C PHE A 376 17.54 -17.79 18.96
N LYS A 377 17.58 -18.60 20.02
CA LYS A 377 16.46 -18.75 20.98
C LYS A 377 16.29 -17.52 21.86
N GLU A 378 17.37 -16.83 22.21
CA GLU A 378 17.31 -15.51 22.88
C GLU A 378 16.68 -14.46 21.97
N PHE A 379 17.10 -14.39 20.71
CA PHE A 379 16.50 -13.54 19.68
C PHE A 379 15.00 -13.80 19.54
N LEU A 380 14.58 -15.07 19.45
CA LEU A 380 13.15 -15.42 19.41
C LEU A 380 12.39 -15.02 20.67
N ARG A 381 12.98 -15.09 21.87
CA ARG A 381 12.36 -14.60 23.12
C ARG A 381 12.29 -13.07 23.19
N GLY A 382 13.29 -12.37 22.65
CA GLY A 382 13.26 -10.92 22.45
C GLY A 382 12.22 -10.48 21.42
N TYR A 383 11.92 -11.33 20.45
CA TYR A 383 10.97 -11.07 19.36
C TYR A 383 9.51 -11.43 19.73
N LEU A 384 9.23 -12.67 20.11
CA LEU A 384 7.89 -13.22 20.34
C LEU A 384 7.55 -13.36 21.85
N PRO A 385 6.38 -12.88 22.32
CA PRO A 385 5.93 -13.08 23.69
C PRO A 385 5.31 -14.48 23.87
N VAL A 386 6.12 -15.53 23.76
CA VAL A 386 5.71 -16.94 23.80
C VAL A 386 6.52 -17.75 24.82
N THR A 387 6.00 -18.91 25.21
CA THR A 387 6.63 -19.84 26.15
C THR A 387 7.79 -20.62 25.52
N GLN A 388 8.72 -21.13 26.34
CA GLN A 388 9.96 -21.75 25.88
C GLN A 388 9.73 -22.99 24.99
N ASP A 389 8.68 -23.78 25.23
CA ASP A 389 8.27 -24.88 24.34
C ASP A 389 7.98 -24.41 22.90
N LYS A 390 7.40 -23.22 22.76
CA LYS A 390 7.10 -22.62 21.46
C LYS A 390 8.38 -22.12 20.78
N ILE A 391 9.33 -21.60 21.55
CA ILE A 391 10.67 -21.19 21.08
C ILE A 391 11.45 -22.39 20.57
N ASP A 392 11.51 -23.49 21.33
CA ASP A 392 12.19 -24.72 20.93
C ASP A 392 11.51 -25.39 19.72
N MET A 393 10.18 -25.32 19.60
CA MET A 393 9.47 -25.79 18.41
C MET A 393 9.81 -24.97 17.15
N ILE A 394 9.92 -23.63 17.25
CA ILE A 394 10.41 -22.81 16.13
C ILE A 394 11.85 -23.21 15.78
N ALA A 395 12.72 -23.39 16.77
CA ALA A 395 14.11 -23.78 16.55
C ALA A 395 14.28 -25.19 15.95
N ALA A 396 13.30 -26.09 16.14
CA ALA A 396 13.26 -27.39 15.49
C ALA A 396 12.73 -27.32 14.05
N LEU A 397 11.68 -26.52 13.80
CA LEU A 397 11.10 -26.33 12.46
C LEU A 397 11.97 -25.48 11.52
N TYR A 398 12.79 -24.59 12.09
CA TYR A 398 13.80 -23.79 11.41
C TYR A 398 15.18 -24.20 11.95
N PRO A 399 15.83 -25.24 11.40
CA PRO A 399 17.09 -25.77 11.92
C PRO A 399 18.29 -24.86 11.64
N GLU A 400 19.42 -25.14 12.30
CA GLU A 400 20.70 -24.46 12.09
C GLU A 400 21.38 -24.80 10.75
N ASP A 401 20.93 -25.86 10.06
CA ASP A 401 21.44 -26.24 8.74
C ASP A 401 21.20 -25.10 7.71
N PRO A 402 22.26 -24.47 7.18
CA PRO A 402 22.13 -23.34 6.25
C PRO A 402 21.48 -23.73 4.91
N THR A 403 21.41 -25.01 4.56
CA THR A 403 20.71 -25.47 3.36
C THR A 403 19.19 -25.30 3.45
N ALA A 404 18.62 -25.32 4.66
CA ALA A 404 17.20 -25.09 4.91
C ALA A 404 16.81 -23.61 4.96
N GLY A 405 17.77 -22.71 5.24
CA GLY A 405 17.54 -21.28 5.42
C GLY A 405 17.51 -20.45 4.13
N SER A 406 17.09 -19.18 4.23
CA SER A 406 16.99 -18.22 3.12
C SER A 406 18.32 -17.44 2.93
N PRO A 407 18.84 -17.16 1.71
CA PRO A 407 18.29 -17.51 0.39
C PRO A 407 18.04 -19.00 0.19
N PHE A 408 16.80 -19.37 -0.14
CA PHE A 408 16.38 -20.76 -0.22
C PHE A 408 16.94 -21.42 -1.47
N GLY A 409 17.31 -22.71 -1.39
CA GLY A 409 17.83 -23.48 -2.51
C GLY A 409 19.28 -23.17 -2.90
N THR A 410 20.00 -22.32 -2.16
CA THR A 410 21.43 -22.01 -2.42
C THR A 410 22.40 -22.91 -1.66
N GLY A 411 21.92 -24.00 -1.04
CA GLY A 411 22.72 -24.83 -0.15
C GLY A 411 23.33 -24.00 1.01
N SER A 412 24.55 -24.34 1.39
CA SER A 412 25.32 -23.63 2.43
C SER A 412 25.87 -22.26 1.99
N ALA A 413 25.80 -21.92 0.70
CA ALA A 413 26.16 -20.58 0.25
C ALA A 413 25.20 -19.53 0.83
N ASN A 414 25.69 -18.27 0.91
CA ASN A 414 25.00 -17.11 1.49
C ASN A 414 24.87 -17.12 3.04
N ALA A 415 25.52 -18.05 3.74
CA ALA A 415 25.60 -18.06 5.20
C ALA A 415 26.59 -17.00 5.73
N LEU A 416 26.15 -15.74 5.80
CA LEU A 416 26.93 -14.61 6.34
C LEU A 416 27.33 -14.81 7.82
N THR A 417 26.44 -15.43 8.59
CA THR A 417 26.68 -15.98 9.93
C THR A 417 25.98 -17.34 10.00
N PRO A 418 26.26 -18.21 11.00
CA PRO A 418 25.59 -19.50 11.11
C PRO A 418 24.06 -19.38 11.21
N GLN A 419 23.55 -18.35 11.89
CA GLN A 419 22.11 -18.13 12.06
C GLN A 419 21.49 -17.20 11.00
N PHE A 420 22.27 -16.48 10.18
CA PHE A 420 21.74 -15.49 9.21
C PHE A 420 20.62 -16.08 8.33
N LYS A 421 20.87 -17.24 7.70
CA LYS A 421 19.88 -17.88 6.83
C LYS A 421 18.66 -18.42 7.58
N ARG A 422 18.85 -18.82 8.83
CA ARG A 422 17.81 -19.33 9.74
C ARG A 422 16.86 -18.22 10.18
N ILE A 423 17.41 -17.06 10.56
CA ILE A 423 16.65 -15.85 10.89
C ILE A 423 15.89 -15.34 9.67
N ALA A 424 16.52 -15.32 8.48
CA ALA A 424 15.86 -14.92 7.24
C ALA A 424 14.69 -15.85 6.86
N ALA A 425 14.83 -17.17 7.05
CA ALA A 425 13.73 -18.10 6.82
C ALA A 425 12.59 -17.91 7.85
N PHE A 426 12.91 -17.81 9.13
CA PHE A 426 11.92 -17.56 10.19
C PHE A 426 11.16 -16.25 9.98
N HIS A 427 11.85 -15.13 9.75
CA HIS A 427 11.23 -13.83 9.54
C HIS A 427 10.35 -13.82 8.28
N GLY A 428 10.85 -14.40 7.17
CA GLY A 428 10.13 -14.46 5.90
C GLY A 428 8.81 -15.23 6.05
N ASP A 429 8.86 -16.40 6.67
CA ASP A 429 7.66 -17.19 6.92
C ASP A 429 6.73 -16.54 7.95
N TRP A 430 7.25 -16.04 9.08
CA TRP A 430 6.46 -15.41 10.14
C TRP A 430 5.67 -14.19 9.66
N ARG A 431 6.33 -13.27 8.94
CA ARG A 431 5.71 -11.99 8.57
C ARG A 431 4.95 -12.06 7.25
N PHE A 432 5.39 -12.90 6.30
CA PHE A 432 4.88 -12.91 4.93
C PHE A 432 4.22 -14.24 4.55
N HIS A 433 4.96 -15.35 4.42
CA HIS A 433 4.38 -16.58 3.85
C HIS A 433 3.28 -17.22 4.71
N ALA A 434 3.39 -17.23 6.04
CA ALA A 434 2.38 -17.79 6.94
C ALA A 434 1.09 -16.97 6.93
N ALA A 435 1.22 -15.64 7.03
CA ALA A 435 0.07 -14.74 6.95
C ALA A 435 -0.60 -14.79 5.57
N ARG A 436 0.18 -14.82 4.47
CA ARG A 436 -0.33 -14.98 3.10
C ARG A 436 -1.03 -16.33 2.92
N ARG A 437 -0.39 -17.47 3.24
CA ARG A 437 -0.97 -18.81 3.02
C ARG A 437 -2.23 -19.03 3.85
N PHE A 438 -2.26 -18.58 5.11
CA PHE A 438 -3.46 -18.59 5.95
C PHE A 438 -4.59 -17.74 5.35
N PHE A 439 -4.26 -16.61 4.74
CA PHE A 439 -5.23 -15.74 4.07
C PHE A 439 -5.76 -16.34 2.76
N VAL A 440 -4.88 -16.66 1.79
CA VAL A 440 -5.31 -17.11 0.46
C VAL A 440 -6.09 -18.42 0.49
N SER A 441 -5.72 -19.36 1.37
CA SER A 441 -6.43 -20.64 1.56
C SER A 441 -7.83 -20.53 2.18
N ARG A 442 -8.20 -19.36 2.70
CA ARG A 442 -9.54 -19.09 3.26
C ARG A 442 -10.39 -18.25 2.32
N VAL A 443 -9.83 -17.20 1.72
CA VAL A 443 -10.58 -16.35 0.78
C VAL A 443 -10.85 -17.04 -0.56
N SER A 444 -9.97 -17.94 -1.01
CA SER A 444 -10.20 -18.76 -2.22
C SER A 444 -11.46 -19.64 -2.13
N LYS A 445 -11.93 -19.94 -0.92
CA LYS A 445 -13.16 -20.71 -0.68
C LYS A 445 -14.43 -19.86 -0.79
N THR A 446 -14.34 -18.53 -0.94
CA THR A 446 -15.50 -17.64 -1.17
C THR A 446 -15.39 -16.65 -2.33
N GLN A 447 -14.22 -16.48 -2.96
CA GLN A 447 -14.04 -15.58 -4.11
C GLN A 447 -12.85 -15.95 -5.01
N PRO A 448 -12.85 -15.55 -6.30
CA PRO A 448 -11.72 -15.76 -7.20
C PRO A 448 -10.43 -15.19 -6.61
N THR A 449 -9.44 -16.07 -6.45
CA THR A 449 -8.20 -15.77 -5.73
C THR A 449 -7.02 -16.37 -6.50
N TRP A 450 -5.97 -15.58 -6.71
CA TRP A 450 -4.75 -15.97 -7.40
C TRP A 450 -3.52 -15.70 -6.52
N SER A 451 -2.48 -16.53 -6.64
CA SER A 451 -1.20 -16.33 -5.96
C SER A 451 -0.04 -16.31 -6.94
N PHE A 452 0.99 -15.52 -6.64
CA PHE A 452 2.30 -15.59 -7.30
C PHE A 452 3.43 -15.80 -6.29
N LEU A 453 4.60 -16.21 -6.79
CA LEU A 453 5.86 -16.28 -6.04
C LEU A 453 7.00 -15.72 -6.90
N TRP A 454 7.76 -14.78 -6.37
CA TRP A 454 8.87 -14.16 -7.10
C TRP A 454 10.20 -14.88 -6.81
N LYS A 455 10.78 -15.49 -7.86
CA LYS A 455 12.04 -16.26 -7.87
C LYS A 455 13.00 -15.80 -8.98
N ARG A 456 12.88 -14.57 -9.46
CA ARG A 456 13.91 -13.90 -10.29
C ARG A 456 14.94 -13.22 -9.37
N GLY A 457 16.19 -13.18 -9.79
CA GLY A 457 17.29 -12.63 -9.00
C GLY A 457 17.84 -13.57 -7.93
N LYS A 458 17.45 -14.85 -7.91
CA LYS A 458 17.90 -15.85 -6.91
C LYS A 458 19.43 -16.04 -6.84
N ALA A 459 20.14 -15.64 -7.89
CA ALA A 459 21.61 -15.65 -7.95
C ALA A 459 22.30 -14.49 -7.22
N LEU A 460 21.57 -13.47 -6.73
CA LEU A 460 22.18 -12.33 -6.03
C LEU A 460 22.74 -12.76 -4.66
N PRO A 461 24.05 -12.59 -4.39
CA PRO A 461 24.66 -13.04 -3.14
C PRO A 461 24.02 -12.43 -1.89
N TYR A 462 23.89 -13.25 -0.84
CA TYR A 462 23.26 -12.96 0.47
C TYR A 462 21.77 -12.61 0.45
N VAL A 463 21.27 -12.04 -0.63
CA VAL A 463 19.93 -11.44 -0.73
C VAL A 463 18.93 -12.34 -1.45
N GLY A 464 19.31 -12.96 -2.57
CA GLY A 464 18.41 -13.77 -3.38
C GLY A 464 17.24 -12.98 -3.99
N ALA A 465 16.08 -13.63 -4.11
CA ALA A 465 14.84 -13.01 -4.59
C ALA A 465 14.09 -12.38 -3.40
N ALA A 466 14.60 -11.24 -2.92
CA ALA A 466 14.18 -10.62 -1.67
C ALA A 466 12.95 -9.70 -1.80
N HIS A 467 12.47 -9.22 -0.65
CA HIS A 467 11.40 -8.22 -0.54
C HIS A 467 11.60 -7.02 -1.49
N THR A 468 10.51 -6.46 -2.02
CA THR A 468 10.46 -5.35 -3.02
C THR A 468 11.06 -5.65 -4.41
N TYR A 469 11.73 -6.80 -4.64
CA TYR A 469 12.40 -7.06 -5.92
C TYR A 469 11.44 -7.35 -7.07
N GLU A 470 10.16 -7.61 -6.76
CA GLU A 470 9.09 -7.75 -7.74
C GLU A 470 8.56 -6.38 -8.24
N ILE A 471 8.76 -5.29 -7.48
CA ILE A 471 8.19 -3.97 -7.80
C ILE A 471 8.51 -3.51 -9.24
N PRO A 472 9.76 -3.63 -9.76
CA PRO A 472 10.08 -3.18 -11.12
C PRO A 472 9.35 -3.91 -12.24
N GLU A 473 8.84 -5.12 -12.00
CA GLU A 473 8.01 -5.87 -12.97
C GLU A 473 6.58 -5.34 -13.03
N PHE A 474 5.97 -5.06 -11.87
CA PHE A 474 4.58 -4.57 -11.80
C PHE A 474 4.45 -3.07 -12.11
N PHE A 475 5.53 -2.30 -11.95
CA PHE A 475 5.64 -0.91 -12.41
C PHE A 475 6.22 -0.76 -13.83
N ALA A 476 6.70 -1.85 -14.45
CA ALA A 476 7.45 -1.82 -15.72
C ALA A 476 8.61 -0.80 -15.76
N SER A 477 9.33 -0.64 -14.64
CA SER A 477 10.39 0.36 -14.46
C SER A 477 11.82 -0.20 -14.60
N GLY A 478 11.96 -1.48 -14.94
CA GLY A 478 13.25 -2.12 -15.24
C GLY A 478 13.81 -1.78 -16.63
N ASN A 479 15.07 -2.11 -16.88
CA ASN A 479 15.67 -2.04 -18.21
C ASN A 479 15.14 -3.19 -19.08
N ASN A 480 14.25 -2.88 -20.03
CA ASN A 480 13.49 -3.85 -20.86
C ASN A 480 12.60 -4.80 -20.01
N PRO A 481 11.50 -4.31 -19.42
CA PRO A 481 10.55 -5.16 -18.71
C PRO A 481 9.84 -6.10 -19.70
N ASP A 482 9.50 -7.31 -19.26
CA ASP A 482 8.71 -8.26 -20.07
C ASP A 482 7.18 -8.09 -19.93
N TYR A 483 6.78 -7.22 -18.99
CA TYR A 483 5.41 -6.79 -18.69
C TYR A 483 4.47 -7.90 -18.20
N ILE A 484 4.92 -9.12 -17.86
CA ILE A 484 4.02 -10.18 -17.40
C ILE A 484 3.25 -9.75 -16.13
N GLY A 485 3.91 -9.08 -15.18
CA GLY A 485 3.25 -8.59 -13.96
C GLY A 485 2.40 -7.34 -14.19
N THR A 486 2.91 -6.38 -14.98
CA THR A 486 2.17 -5.17 -15.36
C THR A 486 0.89 -5.51 -16.14
N ASP A 487 0.97 -6.43 -17.10
CA ASP A 487 -0.18 -6.88 -17.90
C ASP A 487 -1.22 -7.61 -17.03
N ALA A 488 -0.77 -8.43 -16.07
CA ALA A 488 -1.66 -9.08 -15.12
C ALA A 488 -2.43 -8.07 -14.25
N LEU A 489 -1.75 -7.03 -13.76
CA LEU A 489 -2.36 -5.94 -13.00
C LEU A 489 -3.38 -5.16 -13.83
N ILE A 490 -3.05 -4.85 -15.10
CA ILE A 490 -3.95 -4.16 -16.04
C ILE A 490 -5.17 -5.02 -16.39
N SER A 491 -4.98 -6.32 -16.65
CA SER A 491 -6.08 -7.25 -16.93
C SER A 491 -7.01 -7.38 -15.72
N PHE A 492 -6.43 -7.55 -14.53
CA PHE A 492 -7.17 -7.61 -13.28
C PHE A 492 -7.98 -6.34 -13.01
N ALA A 493 -7.45 -5.15 -13.33
CA ALA A 493 -8.19 -3.90 -13.24
C ALA A 493 -9.39 -3.81 -14.19
N ASN A 494 -9.24 -4.32 -15.42
CA ASN A 494 -10.30 -4.26 -16.43
C ASN A 494 -11.41 -5.31 -16.23
N ILE A 495 -11.02 -6.56 -15.91
CA ILE A 495 -11.88 -7.76 -15.95
C ILE A 495 -11.84 -8.65 -14.70
N LEU A 496 -11.18 -8.23 -13.60
CA LEU A 496 -11.07 -8.99 -12.33
C LEU A 496 -10.42 -10.38 -12.46
N ASN A 497 -9.61 -10.59 -13.49
CA ASN A 497 -8.81 -11.79 -13.72
C ASN A 497 -7.41 -11.35 -14.18
N PRO A 498 -6.31 -11.81 -13.56
CA PRO A 498 -4.97 -11.47 -14.00
C PRO A 498 -4.60 -12.11 -15.34
N SER A 499 -5.21 -13.24 -15.73
CA SER A 499 -5.00 -13.81 -17.06
C SER A 499 -5.55 -12.88 -18.15
N THR A 500 -4.93 -12.91 -19.34
CA THR A 500 -5.36 -12.12 -20.51
C THR A 500 -5.23 -12.95 -21.78
N SER A 501 -6.11 -12.74 -22.76
CA SER A 501 -5.99 -13.31 -24.11
C SER A 501 -5.33 -12.35 -25.12
N ASN A 502 -4.86 -11.19 -24.67
CA ASN A 502 -4.26 -10.18 -25.54
C ASN A 502 -2.89 -10.63 -26.08
N THR A 503 -2.77 -10.78 -27.40
CA THR A 503 -1.57 -11.27 -28.09
C THR A 503 -0.34 -10.36 -27.97
N HIS A 504 -0.49 -9.11 -27.52
CA HIS A 504 0.63 -8.23 -27.16
C HIS A 504 1.21 -8.53 -25.76
N SER A 505 0.55 -9.37 -24.97
CA SER A 505 1.02 -9.84 -23.66
C SER A 505 1.67 -11.22 -23.76
N LEU A 506 2.81 -11.40 -23.09
CA LEU A 506 3.43 -12.72 -22.94
C LEU A 506 2.57 -13.68 -22.10
N LEU A 507 1.76 -13.12 -21.18
CA LEU A 507 0.84 -13.88 -20.33
C LEU A 507 -0.28 -14.57 -21.14
N SER A 508 -0.56 -14.14 -22.38
CA SER A 508 -1.55 -14.79 -23.26
C SER A 508 -1.23 -16.23 -23.67
N LYS A 509 -0.01 -16.71 -23.35
CA LYS A 509 0.43 -18.09 -23.58
C LYS A 509 0.28 -18.98 -22.33
N TYR A 510 -0.19 -18.41 -21.22
CA TYR A 510 -0.23 -19.07 -19.92
C TYR A 510 -1.59 -18.86 -19.24
N ASN A 511 -2.08 -19.90 -18.55
CA ASN A 511 -3.27 -19.79 -17.72
C ASN A 511 -2.84 -19.55 -16.27
N TRP A 512 -3.11 -18.37 -15.72
CA TRP A 512 -2.91 -18.15 -14.28
C TRP A 512 -4.11 -18.75 -13.54
N GLU A 513 -3.92 -19.97 -13.05
CA GLU A 513 -4.94 -20.74 -12.33
C GLU A 513 -5.30 -20.10 -10.99
N GLN A 514 -6.58 -20.22 -10.61
CA GLN A 514 -7.04 -19.77 -9.30
C GLN A 514 -6.50 -20.70 -8.21
N TYR A 515 -6.04 -20.11 -7.10
CA TYR A 515 -5.48 -20.82 -5.95
C TYR A 515 -6.40 -21.91 -5.39
N GLY A 516 -7.73 -21.75 -5.54
CA GLY A 516 -8.72 -22.69 -5.03
C GLY A 516 -9.03 -23.92 -5.89
N VAL A 517 -8.41 -24.11 -7.07
CA VAL A 517 -8.74 -25.26 -7.95
C VAL A 517 -8.23 -26.60 -7.45
N SER A 518 -7.21 -26.59 -6.57
CA SER A 518 -6.68 -27.76 -5.87
C SER A 518 -6.43 -27.38 -4.42
N SER A 519 -6.81 -28.25 -3.48
CA SER A 519 -6.59 -28.00 -2.06
C SER A 519 -5.40 -28.76 -1.48
N THR A 520 -4.92 -29.82 -2.15
CA THR A 520 -3.64 -30.48 -1.83
C THR A 520 -2.46 -29.72 -2.42
N ASP A 521 -2.63 -29.20 -3.63
CA ASP A 521 -1.57 -28.58 -4.44
C ASP A 521 -2.04 -27.22 -5.01
N PRO A 522 -2.25 -26.19 -4.16
CA PRO A 522 -2.77 -24.90 -4.62
C PRO A 522 -1.80 -24.22 -5.59
N PRO A 523 -2.23 -23.86 -6.82
CA PRO A 523 -1.33 -23.33 -7.83
C PRO A 523 -0.89 -21.89 -7.54
N VAL A 524 0.35 -21.61 -7.90
CA VAL A 524 1.05 -20.34 -7.74
C VAL A 524 1.83 -20.06 -9.03
N LEU A 525 1.60 -18.88 -9.64
CA LEU A 525 2.40 -18.45 -10.78
C LEU A 525 3.77 -17.98 -10.29
N THR A 526 4.83 -18.65 -10.72
CA THR A 526 6.18 -18.39 -10.24
C THR A 526 7.03 -17.76 -11.33
N PHE A 527 7.49 -16.54 -11.06
CA PHE A 527 8.43 -15.79 -11.89
C PHE A 527 9.83 -16.35 -11.64
N VAL A 528 10.51 -16.86 -12.67
CA VAL A 528 11.83 -17.50 -12.54
C VAL A 528 12.84 -16.89 -13.51
N ASP A 529 14.12 -17.07 -13.22
CA ASP A 529 15.18 -16.75 -14.18
C ASP A 529 15.29 -17.84 -15.28
N PRO A 530 15.67 -17.47 -16.52
CA PRO A 530 16.02 -16.12 -16.98
C PRO A 530 14.80 -15.29 -17.42
N GLY A 531 14.67 -14.07 -16.89
CA GLY A 531 13.77 -13.04 -17.42
C GLY A 531 12.31 -13.51 -17.57
N SER A 532 11.78 -13.46 -18.79
CA SER A 532 10.37 -13.75 -19.13
C SER A 532 9.87 -15.18 -18.88
N ALA A 533 10.68 -16.03 -18.23
CA ALA A 533 10.25 -17.35 -17.78
C ALA A 533 9.27 -17.26 -16.60
N ILE A 534 8.10 -17.90 -16.79
CA ILE A 534 7.09 -18.15 -15.75
C ILE A 534 6.67 -19.61 -15.79
N THR A 535 6.32 -20.16 -14.62
CA THR A 535 5.88 -21.56 -14.47
C THR A 535 4.88 -21.70 -13.33
N THR A 536 4.02 -22.73 -13.37
CA THR A 536 3.16 -23.08 -12.22
C THR A 536 3.97 -23.88 -11.20
N THR A 537 3.89 -23.48 -9.94
CA THR A 537 4.35 -24.27 -8.78
C THR A 537 3.24 -24.34 -7.73
N TYR A 538 3.43 -25.12 -6.67
CA TYR A 538 2.40 -25.32 -5.64
C TYR A 538 2.78 -24.70 -4.30
N ASP A 539 1.80 -24.19 -3.55
CA ASP A 539 2.01 -23.53 -2.25
C ASP A 539 2.22 -24.51 -1.09
N THR A 540 2.99 -25.57 -1.33
CA THR A 540 3.22 -26.70 -0.42
C THR A 540 4.60 -26.68 0.26
N TYR A 541 5.48 -25.76 -0.13
CA TYR A 541 6.81 -25.58 0.46
C TYR A 541 6.75 -25.24 1.96
N ARG A 542 7.72 -25.73 2.74
CA ARG A 542 7.89 -25.46 4.19
C ARG A 542 6.60 -25.63 5.01
N ALA A 543 5.79 -26.63 4.67
CA ALA A 543 4.42 -26.80 5.16
C ALA A 543 4.29 -26.68 6.70
N ASP A 544 5.04 -27.48 7.44
CA ASP A 544 4.93 -27.56 8.91
C ASP A 544 5.33 -26.25 9.61
N GLY A 545 6.44 -25.64 9.19
CA GLY A 545 6.91 -24.35 9.71
C GLY A 545 5.91 -23.23 9.45
N ILE A 546 5.45 -23.10 8.21
CA ILE A 546 4.48 -22.06 7.80
C ILE A 546 3.12 -22.26 8.49
N ALA A 547 2.63 -23.51 8.61
CA ALA A 547 1.39 -23.82 9.31
C ALA A 547 1.49 -23.55 10.81
N TYR A 548 2.59 -23.96 11.45
CA TYR A 548 2.83 -23.72 12.87
C TYR A 548 2.97 -22.23 13.20
N LEU A 549 3.64 -21.44 12.35
CA LEU A 549 3.74 -19.99 12.53
C LEU A 549 2.40 -19.27 12.32
N ALA A 550 1.58 -19.71 11.35
CA ALA A 550 0.22 -19.18 11.16
C ALA A 550 -0.69 -19.48 12.38
N GLU A 551 -0.53 -20.65 12.98
CA GLU A 551 -1.23 -21.10 14.18
C GLU A 551 -0.77 -20.36 15.44
N LEU A 552 0.54 -20.23 15.65
CA LEU A 552 1.12 -19.49 16.77
C LEU A 552 0.68 -18.02 16.79
N ASN A 553 0.50 -17.42 15.61
CA ASN A 553 -0.01 -16.06 15.49
C ASN A 553 -1.49 -15.95 15.90
N PHE A 554 -2.31 -16.94 15.55
CA PHE A 554 -3.71 -17.02 16.00
C PHE A 554 -3.80 -17.22 17.53
N GLN A 555 -2.93 -18.06 18.12
CA GLN A 555 -2.80 -18.21 19.57
C GLN A 555 -2.41 -16.88 20.25
N LEU A 556 -1.40 -16.17 19.72
CA LEU A 556 -0.96 -14.84 20.21
C LEU A 556 -2.00 -13.73 20.06
N ALA A 557 -2.99 -13.92 19.19
CA ALA A 557 -4.10 -13.00 18.94
C ALA A 557 -5.35 -13.27 19.78
N THR A 558 -5.54 -14.50 20.28
CA THR A 558 -6.83 -14.94 20.87
C THR A 558 -6.73 -15.68 22.19
N GLY A 559 -5.57 -16.24 22.54
CA GLY A 559 -5.42 -17.20 23.62
C GLY A 559 -6.01 -18.59 23.33
N LEU A 560 -6.47 -18.84 22.10
CA LEU A 560 -7.09 -20.10 21.67
C LEU A 560 -6.19 -20.85 20.69
N SER A 561 -6.09 -22.17 20.85
CA SER A 561 -5.48 -23.06 19.86
C SER A 561 -6.51 -23.42 18.78
N LEU A 562 -6.09 -23.35 17.54
CA LEU A 562 -6.73 -23.91 16.36
C LEU A 562 -5.88 -25.12 15.90
N ASN A 563 -6.46 -26.10 15.20
CA ASN A 563 -5.71 -27.28 14.74
C ASN A 563 -5.62 -27.29 13.21
N LEU A 564 -4.75 -26.44 12.67
CA LEU A 564 -4.49 -26.38 11.22
C LEU A 564 -3.92 -27.70 10.66
N ALA A 565 -3.21 -28.49 11.47
CA ALA A 565 -2.64 -29.78 11.05
C ALA A 565 -3.67 -30.92 10.95
N SER A 566 -4.89 -30.74 11.47
CA SER A 566 -5.97 -31.75 11.40
C SER A 566 -7.17 -31.31 10.55
N GLN A 567 -7.07 -30.19 9.84
CA GLN A 567 -8.06 -29.78 8.85
C GLN A 567 -7.62 -30.37 7.49
N PRO A 568 -8.44 -31.21 6.81
CA PRO A 568 -8.20 -31.46 5.39
C PRO A 568 -8.27 -30.13 4.64
N THR A 569 -7.30 -29.89 3.78
CA THR A 569 -7.01 -28.57 3.19
C THR A 569 -8.08 -28.09 2.22
#